data_AF-A0A2G9M3T7-F1
#
_entry.id   AF-A0A2G9M3T7-F1
#
_cell.length_a   1.000
_cell.length_b   1.000
_cell.length_c   1.000
_cell.angle_alpha   90.00
_cell.angle_beta   90.00
_cell.angle_gamma   90.00
#
_symmetry.space_group_name_H-M   'P 1'
#
loop_
_entity.id
_entity.type
_entity.pdbx_description
1 polymer ?
#
loop_
_entity_poly.entity_id
_entity_poly.type
_entity_poly.pdbx_seq_one_letter_code
_entity_poly.pdbx_strand_id
1 'polypeptide(L)'
;MRFGEVFSKSWKEYTSNWQFFAVIVLALVFIPNIIVSLVAIPVSLQLSNIGQDLSEIFAILFSPMSMLVAIVGLISILLSIWASASMIYYSLSKKKNMSVKEALDGGRKYFWKYLGYNIVQGFFVIMLFIAFIIPGIIFSVFWVFGPFILIGENKRILESLGESYRLVSGRWWKVLGWGLLFILMVIGVSFVVAMISFIITSLSSLMWASLISPAAMMVTTNIVSKTITLLTQFVVGPMSVLFLKNFYLDLKKN
;
A
#
# COMPACT_ATOMS: atom_id res chain seq x y z
N MET A 1 -14.58 -0.47 -21.92
CA MET A 1 -13.50 -1.44 -22.17
C MET A 1 -13.80 -2.76 -21.48
N ARG A 2 -13.13 -3.85 -21.87
CA ARG A 2 -13.09 -5.13 -21.11
C ARG A 2 -12.01 -5.07 -20.02
N PHE A 3 -12.08 -5.97 -19.04
CA PHE A 3 -11.09 -6.04 -17.95
C PHE A 3 -9.65 -6.18 -18.46
N GLY A 4 -9.44 -7.12 -19.39
CA GLY A 4 -8.13 -7.38 -19.99
C GLY A 4 -7.55 -6.16 -20.71
N GLU A 5 -8.37 -5.36 -21.38
CA GLU A 5 -7.92 -4.13 -22.05
C GLU A 5 -7.44 -3.08 -21.05
N VAL A 6 -8.19 -2.88 -19.95
CA VAL A 6 -7.81 -1.96 -18.87
C VAL A 6 -6.54 -2.43 -18.18
N PHE A 7 -6.41 -3.72 -17.93
CA PHE A 7 -5.21 -4.31 -17.35
C PHE A 7 -4.00 -4.18 -18.27
N SER A 8 -4.10 -4.61 -19.53
CA SER A 8 -3.01 -4.52 -20.52
C SER A 8 -2.57 -3.08 -20.77
N LYS A 9 -3.52 -2.14 -20.82
CA LYS A 9 -3.20 -0.71 -20.92
C LYS A 9 -2.39 -0.24 -19.70
N SER A 10 -2.81 -0.62 -18.50
CA SER A 10 -2.13 -0.26 -17.26
C SER A 10 -0.73 -0.87 -17.17
N TRP A 11 -0.58 -2.13 -17.59
CA TRP A 11 0.71 -2.80 -17.69
C TRP A 11 1.65 -2.12 -18.69
N LYS A 12 1.14 -1.72 -19.86
CA LYS A 12 1.92 -0.98 -20.86
C LYS A 12 2.39 0.38 -20.32
N GLU A 13 1.53 1.10 -19.63
CA GLU A 13 1.88 2.37 -19.00
C GLU A 13 2.93 2.23 -17.89
N TYR A 14 2.81 1.19 -17.06
CA TYR A 14 3.80 0.84 -16.04
C TYR A 14 5.16 0.52 -16.67
N THR A 15 5.20 -0.42 -17.60
CA THR A 15 6.45 -0.87 -18.24
C THR A 15 7.13 0.22 -19.07
N SER A 16 6.36 1.16 -19.63
CA SER A 16 6.92 2.31 -20.35
C SER A 16 7.55 3.36 -19.42
N ASN A 17 7.17 3.41 -18.14
CA ASN A 17 7.64 4.40 -17.16
C ASN A 17 8.11 3.76 -15.86
N TRP A 18 8.62 2.53 -15.90
CA TRP A 18 8.88 1.74 -14.70
C TRP A 18 9.93 2.40 -13.81
N GLN A 19 10.95 3.05 -14.38
CA GLN A 19 11.98 3.75 -13.59
C GLN A 19 11.38 4.87 -12.75
N PHE A 20 10.44 5.62 -13.33
CA PHE A 20 9.77 6.72 -12.64
C PHE A 20 9.04 6.20 -11.39
N PHE A 21 8.27 5.12 -11.53
CA PHE A 21 7.56 4.50 -10.42
C PHE A 21 8.52 3.85 -9.42
N ALA A 22 9.58 3.19 -9.91
CA ALA A 22 10.59 2.56 -9.08
C ALA A 22 11.32 3.56 -8.18
N VAL A 23 11.65 4.76 -8.67
CA VAL A 23 12.29 5.80 -7.85
C VAL A 23 11.35 6.27 -6.73
N ILE A 24 10.06 6.52 -7.03
CA ILE A 24 9.07 6.92 -6.02
C ILE A 24 8.89 5.82 -4.98
N VAL A 25 8.70 4.57 -5.41
CA VAL A 25 8.51 3.43 -4.50
C VAL A 25 9.78 3.19 -3.67
N LEU A 26 10.96 3.24 -4.28
CA LEU A 26 12.23 3.03 -3.58
C LEU A 26 12.41 4.08 -2.47
N ALA A 27 12.28 5.36 -2.81
CA ALA A 27 12.56 6.47 -1.91
C ALA A 27 11.51 6.64 -0.80
N LEU A 28 10.22 6.50 -1.12
CA LEU A 28 9.12 6.84 -0.20
C LEU A 28 8.43 5.64 0.42
N VAL A 29 8.68 4.42 -0.07
CA VAL A 29 8.05 3.20 0.46
C VAL A 29 9.10 2.20 0.92
N PHE A 30 10.00 1.78 0.03
CA PHE A 30 10.96 0.71 0.32
C PHE A 30 11.95 1.11 1.42
N ILE A 31 12.70 2.21 1.25
CA ILE A 31 13.71 2.65 2.22
C ILE A 31 13.09 2.92 3.60
N PRO A 32 11.97 3.69 3.73
CA PRO A 32 11.33 3.88 5.03
C PRO A 32 10.92 2.57 5.71
N ASN A 33 10.36 1.61 4.97
CA ASN A 33 9.98 0.32 5.54
C ASN A 33 11.19 -0.51 5.98
N ILE A 34 12.33 -0.43 5.27
CA ILE A 34 13.59 -1.04 5.71
C ILE A 34 14.07 -0.40 7.01
N ILE A 35 14.04 0.93 7.11
CA ILE A 35 14.42 1.65 8.33
C ILE A 35 13.53 1.22 9.50
N VAL A 36 12.21 1.18 9.32
CA VAL A 36 11.27 0.67 10.35
C VAL A 36 11.67 -0.74 10.78
N SER A 37 11.98 -1.62 9.81
CA SER A 37 12.32 -3.01 10.10
C SER A 37 13.62 -3.15 10.87
N LEU A 38 14.62 -2.31 10.58
CA LEU A 38 15.89 -2.27 11.33
C LEU A 38 15.70 -1.72 12.74
N VAL A 39 14.95 -0.62 12.89
CA VAL A 39 14.64 0.00 14.19
C VAL A 39 13.79 -0.93 15.06
N ALA A 40 12.96 -1.80 14.46
CA ALA A 40 12.13 -2.76 15.19
C ALA A 40 12.89 -3.98 15.74
N ILE A 41 14.14 -4.21 15.35
CA ILE A 41 14.91 -5.41 15.75
C ILE A 41 15.03 -5.55 17.28
N PRO A 42 15.45 -4.53 18.06
CA PRO A 42 15.59 -4.70 19.50
C PRO A 42 14.26 -5.04 20.18
N VAL A 43 13.16 -4.42 19.73
CA VAL A 43 11.81 -4.68 20.25
C VAL A 43 11.36 -6.10 19.92
N SER A 44 11.61 -6.59 18.70
CA SER A 44 11.23 -7.95 18.31
C SER A 44 12.04 -9.02 19.04
N LEU A 45 13.33 -8.78 19.28
CA LEU A 45 14.18 -9.65 20.11
C LEU A 45 13.66 -9.71 21.55
N GLN A 46 13.30 -8.57 22.14
CA GLN A 46 12.72 -8.53 23.48
C GLN A 46 11.42 -9.34 23.53
N LEU A 47 10.47 -9.06 22.63
CA LEU A 47 9.19 -9.76 22.54
C LEU A 47 9.33 -11.28 22.36
N SER A 48 10.36 -11.74 21.64
CA SER A 48 10.59 -13.18 21.42
C SER A 48 11.04 -13.96 22.66
N ASN A 49 11.57 -13.26 23.67
CA ASN A 49 12.06 -13.87 24.92
C ASN A 49 11.05 -13.74 26.07
N ILE A 50 9.93 -13.04 25.88
CA ILE A 50 8.89 -12.90 26.91
C ILE A 50 8.13 -14.22 27.02
N GLY A 51 7.79 -14.61 28.26
CA GLY A 51 6.78 -15.62 28.53
C GLY A 51 5.36 -15.16 28.21
N GLN A 52 4.37 -15.60 28.98
CA GLN A 52 2.97 -15.12 28.88
C GLN A 52 2.65 -14.00 29.90
N ASP A 53 3.66 -13.37 30.50
CA ASP A 53 3.45 -12.30 31.48
C ASP A 53 3.02 -11.00 30.78
N LEU A 54 1.79 -10.57 31.05
CA LEU A 54 1.21 -9.35 30.49
C LEU A 54 1.99 -8.10 30.90
N SER A 55 2.57 -8.07 32.10
CA SER A 55 3.29 -6.89 32.61
C SER A 55 4.56 -6.59 31.82
N GLU A 56 5.31 -7.63 31.43
CA GLU A 56 6.49 -7.50 30.58
C GLU A 56 6.13 -7.02 29.17
N ILE A 57 5.02 -7.52 28.61
CA ILE A 57 4.50 -7.07 27.31
C ILE A 57 4.18 -5.57 27.37
N PHE A 58 3.45 -5.13 28.40
CA PHE A 58 3.14 -3.72 28.57
C PHE A 58 4.40 -2.86 28.73
N ALA A 59 5.38 -3.30 29.53
CA ALA A 59 6.64 -2.58 29.71
C ALA A 59 7.39 -2.39 28.37
N ILE A 60 7.39 -3.41 27.51
CA ILE A 60 8.05 -3.33 26.20
C ILE A 60 7.27 -2.45 25.23
N LEU A 61 5.94 -2.55 25.17
CA LEU A 61 5.10 -1.72 24.29
C LEU A 61 5.22 -0.22 24.62
N PHE A 62 5.36 0.14 25.89
CA PHE A 62 5.55 1.52 26.34
C PHE A 62 7.01 1.91 26.54
N SER A 63 7.96 1.05 26.16
CA SER A 63 9.38 1.37 26.21
C SER A 63 9.74 2.51 25.24
N PRO A 64 10.79 3.30 25.52
CA PRO A 64 11.27 4.33 24.60
C PRO A 64 11.59 3.79 23.19
N MET A 65 12.06 2.54 23.11
CA MET A 65 12.37 1.90 21.83
C MET A 65 11.10 1.62 21.00
N SER A 66 10.03 1.12 21.63
CA SER A 66 8.74 0.92 20.97
C SER A 66 8.11 2.24 20.53
N MET A 67 8.26 3.31 21.31
CA MET A 67 7.86 4.65 20.89
C MET A 67 8.63 5.13 19.65
N LEU A 68 9.95 4.88 19.59
CA LEU A 68 10.75 5.18 18.40
C LEU A 68 10.27 4.40 17.18
N VAL A 69 10.03 3.08 17.32
CA VAL A 69 9.47 2.24 16.24
C VAL A 69 8.13 2.80 15.77
N ALA A 70 7.25 3.20 16.68
CA ALA A 70 5.95 3.78 16.35
C ALA A 70 6.08 5.10 15.58
N ILE A 71 7.01 5.99 15.99
CA ILE A 71 7.27 7.27 15.31
C ILE A 71 7.82 7.03 13.91
N VAL A 72 8.82 6.17 13.75
CA VAL A 72 9.41 5.84 12.44
C VAL A 72 8.38 5.14 11.54
N GLY A 73 7.56 4.26 12.12
CA GLY A 73 6.43 3.62 11.43
C GLY A 73 5.41 4.64 10.94
N LEU A 74 5.03 5.60 11.77
CA LEU A 74 4.13 6.69 11.40
C LEU A 74 4.71 7.53 10.25
N ILE A 75 5.99 7.88 10.32
CA ILE A 75 6.68 8.59 9.23
C ILE A 75 6.62 7.76 7.93
N SER A 76 6.88 6.44 8.00
CA SER A 76 6.81 5.54 6.84
C SER A 76 5.40 5.50 6.23
N ILE A 77 4.35 5.52 7.05
CA ILE A 77 2.95 5.60 6.58
C ILE A 77 2.71 6.94 5.87
N LEU A 78 3.13 8.06 6.45
CA LEU A 78 2.98 9.38 5.84
C LEU A 78 3.72 9.47 4.50
N LEU A 79 4.93 8.94 4.40
CA LEU A 79 5.68 8.88 3.14
C LEU A 79 4.98 7.99 2.10
N SER A 80 4.38 6.88 2.50
CA SER A 80 3.61 6.00 1.62
C SER A 80 2.34 6.66 1.07
N ILE A 81 1.67 7.49 1.89
CA ILE A 81 0.53 8.32 1.47
C ILE A 81 0.99 9.37 0.45
N TRP A 82 2.14 10.01 0.69
CA TRP A 82 2.73 10.94 -0.26
C TRP A 82 3.12 10.27 -1.58
N ALA A 83 3.71 9.07 -1.54
CA ALA A 83 4.02 8.27 -2.72
C ALA A 83 2.76 7.99 -3.55
N SER A 84 1.69 7.55 -2.88
CA SER A 84 0.40 7.25 -3.51
C SER A 84 -0.22 8.49 -4.17
N ALA A 85 -0.25 9.63 -3.46
CA ALA A 85 -0.73 10.89 -4.01
C ALA A 85 0.08 11.35 -5.24
N SER A 86 1.40 11.19 -5.19
CA SER A 86 2.31 11.54 -6.29
C SER A 86 2.09 10.67 -7.52
N MET A 87 1.92 9.36 -7.34
CA MET A 87 1.60 8.42 -8.42
C MET A 87 0.23 8.70 -9.03
N ILE A 88 -0.79 8.99 -8.20
CA ILE A 88 -2.12 9.35 -8.70
C ILE A 88 -2.04 10.65 -9.52
N TYR A 89 -1.39 11.69 -8.99
CA TYR A 89 -1.21 12.96 -9.68
C TYR A 89 -0.50 12.79 -11.03
N TYR A 90 0.60 12.04 -11.06
CA TYR A 90 1.31 11.71 -12.29
C TYR A 90 0.40 10.96 -13.28
N SER A 91 -0.32 9.93 -12.82
CA SER A 91 -1.16 9.08 -13.68
C SER A 91 -2.35 9.81 -14.33
N LEU A 92 -2.78 10.94 -13.73
CA LEU A 92 -3.85 11.79 -14.23
C LEU A 92 -3.33 12.97 -15.05
N SER A 93 -2.03 13.27 -14.98
CA SER A 93 -1.45 14.40 -15.69
C SER A 93 -1.39 14.15 -17.20
N LYS A 94 -1.74 15.17 -17.99
CA LYS A 94 -1.60 15.16 -19.44
C LYS A 94 -0.19 15.56 -19.92
N LYS A 95 0.70 15.96 -19.00
CA LYS A 95 2.07 16.39 -19.34
C LYS A 95 2.89 15.19 -19.81
N LYS A 96 3.26 15.16 -21.10
CA LYS A 96 4.25 14.23 -21.62
C LYS A 96 5.60 14.57 -20.97
N ASN A 97 6.22 13.63 -20.25
CA ASN A 97 7.54 13.75 -19.60
C ASN A 97 7.57 14.60 -18.31
N MET A 98 6.66 14.34 -17.38
CA MET A 98 6.78 14.85 -16.01
C MET A 98 7.96 14.18 -15.29
N SER A 99 8.82 14.98 -14.65
CA SER A 99 9.93 14.45 -13.84
C SER A 99 9.42 13.91 -12.49
N VAL A 100 10.22 13.05 -11.84
CA VAL A 100 9.90 12.53 -10.50
C VAL A 100 9.68 13.67 -9.50
N LYS A 101 10.54 14.69 -9.52
CA LYS A 101 10.41 15.86 -8.63
C LYS A 101 9.08 16.59 -8.82
N GLU A 102 8.68 16.83 -10.06
CA GLU A 102 7.40 17.50 -10.35
C GLU A 102 6.19 16.67 -9.89
N ALA A 103 6.27 15.35 -9.99
CA ALA A 103 5.23 14.46 -9.49
C ALA A 103 5.16 14.46 -7.95
N LEU A 104 6.33 14.48 -7.29
CA LEU A 104 6.42 14.61 -5.83
C LEU A 104 5.87 15.95 -5.36
N ASP A 105 6.17 17.04 -6.04
CA ASP A 105 5.63 18.37 -5.74
C ASP A 105 4.10 18.41 -5.96
N GLY A 106 3.61 17.78 -7.03
CA GLY A 106 2.19 17.58 -7.28
C GLY A 106 1.50 16.77 -6.19
N GLY A 107 2.08 15.64 -5.77
CA GLY A 107 1.60 14.83 -4.66
C GLY A 107 1.63 15.59 -3.33
N ARG A 108 2.67 16.40 -3.09
CA ARG A 108 2.82 17.22 -1.88
C ARG A 108 1.72 18.27 -1.78
N LYS A 109 1.35 18.90 -2.91
CA LYS A 109 0.23 19.85 -2.97
C LYS A 109 -1.09 19.24 -2.48
N TYR A 110 -1.34 17.98 -2.80
CA TYR A 110 -2.55 17.27 -2.40
C TYR A 110 -2.39 16.42 -1.13
N PHE A 111 -1.20 16.39 -0.52
CA PHE A 111 -0.86 15.48 0.57
C PHE A 111 -1.85 15.56 1.72
N TRP A 112 -2.08 16.76 2.29
CA TRP A 112 -2.98 16.93 3.43
C TRP A 112 -4.44 16.62 3.10
N LYS A 113 -4.85 16.95 1.87
CA LYS A 113 -6.21 16.66 1.40
C LYS A 113 -6.43 15.17 1.21
N TYR A 114 -5.43 14.46 0.68
CA TYR A 114 -5.46 13.02 0.49
C TYR A 114 -5.31 12.27 1.83
N LEU A 115 -4.49 12.75 2.75
CA LEU A 115 -4.41 12.23 4.12
C LEU A 115 -5.75 12.36 4.83
N GLY A 116 -6.36 13.55 4.82
CA GLY A 116 -7.70 13.77 5.39
C GLY A 116 -8.76 12.87 4.73
N TYR A 117 -8.67 12.65 3.42
CA TYR A 117 -9.54 11.71 2.71
C TYR A 117 -9.38 10.27 3.21
N ASN A 118 -8.15 9.78 3.36
CA ASN A 118 -7.91 8.42 3.88
C ASN A 118 -8.42 8.27 5.31
N ILE A 119 -8.28 9.29 6.16
CA ILE A 119 -8.82 9.28 7.53
C ILE A 119 -10.35 9.22 7.51
N VAL A 120 -11.01 10.10 6.74
CA VAL A 120 -12.48 10.16 6.67
C VAL A 120 -13.06 8.88 6.07
N GLN A 121 -12.51 8.41 4.95
CA GLN A 121 -12.95 7.16 4.34
C GLN A 121 -12.70 5.97 5.27
N GLY A 122 -11.51 5.87 5.85
CA GLY A 122 -11.15 4.80 6.79
C GLY A 122 -12.07 4.75 7.99
N PHE A 123 -12.38 5.90 8.59
CA PHE A 123 -13.31 6.01 9.71
C PHE A 123 -14.72 5.50 9.35
N PHE A 124 -15.29 5.95 8.22
CA PHE A 124 -16.61 5.47 7.79
C PHE A 124 -16.60 3.98 7.46
N VAL A 125 -15.57 3.48 6.78
CA VAL A 125 -15.45 2.06 6.43
C VAL A 125 -15.35 1.20 7.69
N ILE A 126 -14.52 1.59 8.67
CA ILE A 126 -14.40 0.88 9.96
C ILE A 126 -15.73 0.87 10.70
N MET A 127 -16.42 2.01 10.82
CA MET A 127 -17.73 2.07 11.45
C MET A 127 -18.76 1.16 10.77
N LEU A 128 -18.74 1.12 9.43
CA LEU A 128 -19.62 0.24 8.67
C LEU A 128 -19.30 -1.23 8.92
N PHE A 129 -18.02 -1.63 8.96
CA PHE A 129 -17.62 -3.01 9.27
C PHE A 129 -17.95 -3.41 10.71
N ILE A 130 -17.85 -2.49 11.68
CA ILE A 130 -18.27 -2.73 13.07
C ILE A 130 -19.78 -2.92 13.15
N ALA A 131 -20.57 -2.13 12.42
CA ALA A 131 -22.01 -2.30 12.36
C ALA A 131 -22.36 -3.63 11.66
N PHE A 132 -21.87 -3.85 10.44
CA PHE A 132 -22.09 -5.05 9.65
C PHE A 132 -21.05 -5.20 8.51
N ILE A 133 -20.57 -6.42 8.28
CA ILE A 133 -19.57 -6.71 7.23
C ILE A 133 -20.06 -6.31 5.83
N ILE A 134 -21.33 -6.60 5.50
CA ILE A 134 -21.88 -6.38 4.15
C ILE A 134 -21.90 -4.89 3.78
N PRO A 135 -22.46 -3.97 4.58
CA PRO A 135 -22.35 -2.52 4.37
C PRO A 135 -20.90 -2.03 4.21
N GLY A 136 -19.96 -2.54 5.01
CA GLY A 136 -18.54 -2.20 4.90
C GLY A 136 -17.98 -2.49 3.49
N ILE A 137 -18.30 -3.66 2.94
CA ILE A 137 -17.90 -4.03 1.58
C ILE A 137 -18.59 -3.14 0.54
N ILE A 138 -19.90 -2.91 0.67
CA ILE A 138 -20.69 -2.12 -0.29
C ILE A 138 -20.12 -0.71 -0.47
N PHE A 139 -19.87 0.00 0.63
CA PHE A 139 -19.35 1.38 0.58
C PHE A 139 -17.87 1.44 0.20
N SER A 140 -17.08 0.41 0.53
CA SER A 140 -15.69 0.32 0.06
C SER A 140 -15.62 0.29 -1.47
N VAL A 141 -16.54 -0.43 -2.13
CA VAL A 141 -16.65 -0.45 -3.60
C VAL A 141 -17.13 0.90 -4.14
N PHE A 142 -18.12 1.54 -3.50
CA PHE A 142 -18.61 2.86 -3.93
C PHE A 142 -17.54 3.94 -3.88
N TRP A 143 -16.60 3.87 -2.94
CA TRP A 143 -15.58 4.90 -2.72
C TRP A 143 -14.22 4.60 -3.36
N VAL A 144 -14.09 3.52 -4.13
CA VAL A 144 -12.80 3.11 -4.72
C VAL A 144 -12.17 4.17 -5.64
N PHE A 145 -12.98 5.03 -6.28
CA PHE A 145 -12.49 6.07 -7.20
C PHE A 145 -12.36 7.45 -6.56
N GLY A 146 -12.72 7.62 -5.30
CA GLY A 146 -12.63 8.89 -4.58
C GLY A 146 -11.23 9.54 -4.64
N PRO A 147 -10.10 8.81 -4.53
CA PRO A 147 -8.76 9.39 -4.67
C PRO A 147 -8.54 10.13 -6.01
N PHE A 148 -9.01 9.55 -7.11
CA PHE A 148 -8.82 10.10 -8.46
C PHE A 148 -9.71 11.33 -8.69
N ILE A 149 -10.91 11.34 -8.11
CA ILE A 149 -11.81 12.50 -8.14
C ILE A 149 -11.24 13.63 -7.29
N LEU A 150 -10.75 13.33 -6.09
CA LEU A 150 -10.19 14.32 -5.17
C LEU A 150 -8.96 15.04 -5.76
N ILE A 151 -8.04 14.28 -6.35
CA ILE A 151 -6.79 14.82 -6.92
C ILE A 151 -7.01 15.37 -8.34
N GLY A 152 -7.73 14.62 -9.18
CA GLY A 152 -7.94 14.97 -10.59
C GLY A 152 -8.91 16.13 -10.80
N GLU A 153 -9.93 16.27 -9.95
CA GLU A 153 -10.95 17.34 -10.06
C GLU A 153 -10.81 18.38 -8.96
N ASN A 154 -9.84 18.24 -8.06
CA ASN A 154 -9.65 19.11 -6.90
C ASN A 154 -10.93 19.27 -6.03
N LYS A 155 -11.81 18.27 -5.98
CA LYS A 155 -13.04 18.27 -5.15
C LYS A 155 -12.76 18.09 -3.66
N ARG A 156 -13.64 18.58 -2.78
CA ARG A 156 -13.52 18.37 -1.32
C ARG A 156 -13.68 16.88 -0.97
N ILE A 157 -13.30 16.49 0.25
CA ILE A 157 -13.29 15.08 0.68
C ILE A 157 -14.69 14.44 0.52
N LEU A 158 -15.72 15.01 1.16
CA LEU A 158 -17.09 14.46 1.08
C LEU A 158 -17.67 14.52 -0.33
N GLU A 159 -17.37 15.58 -1.08
CA GLU A 159 -17.76 15.70 -2.49
C GLU A 159 -17.15 14.57 -3.32
N SER A 160 -15.87 14.24 -3.11
CA SER A 160 -15.19 13.16 -3.84
C SER A 160 -15.79 11.78 -3.54
N LEU A 161 -16.23 11.54 -2.30
CA LEU A 161 -16.94 10.31 -1.93
C LEU A 161 -18.33 10.23 -2.58
N GLY A 162 -19.10 11.32 -2.54
CA GLY A 162 -20.43 11.39 -3.17
C GLY A 162 -20.37 11.23 -4.69
N GLU A 163 -19.36 11.82 -5.33
CA GLU A 163 -19.15 11.69 -6.77
C GLU A 163 -18.63 10.30 -7.15
N SER A 164 -17.78 9.68 -6.33
CA SER A 164 -17.41 8.27 -6.51
C SER A 164 -18.64 7.36 -6.41
N TYR A 165 -19.51 7.61 -5.43
CA TYR A 165 -20.77 6.88 -5.28
C TYR A 165 -21.65 7.02 -6.54
N ARG A 166 -21.82 8.24 -7.06
CA ARG A 166 -22.59 8.49 -8.30
C ARG A 166 -21.98 7.79 -9.51
N LEU A 167 -20.65 7.80 -9.63
CA LEU A 167 -19.93 7.15 -10.73
C LEU A 167 -20.07 5.61 -10.71
N VAL A 168 -20.11 5.02 -9.52
CA VAL A 168 -20.23 3.56 -9.32
C VAL A 168 -21.69 3.10 -9.30
N SER A 169 -22.63 3.99 -8.97
CA SER A 169 -24.08 3.71 -8.95
C SER A 169 -24.56 3.19 -10.31
N GLY A 170 -25.33 2.11 -10.29
CA GLY A 170 -25.77 1.40 -11.51
C GLY A 170 -24.70 0.51 -12.16
N ARG A 171 -23.44 0.57 -11.72
CA ARG A 171 -22.31 -0.24 -12.23
C ARG A 171 -21.57 -0.99 -11.12
N TRP A 172 -22.16 -1.05 -9.93
CA TRP A 172 -21.52 -1.58 -8.72
C TRP A 172 -20.96 -3.00 -8.92
N TRP A 173 -21.73 -3.92 -9.50
CA TRP A 173 -21.27 -5.30 -9.76
C TRP A 173 -20.08 -5.38 -10.72
N LYS A 174 -20.00 -4.49 -11.72
CA LYS A 174 -18.84 -4.41 -12.60
C LYS A 174 -17.61 -3.95 -11.82
N VAL A 175 -17.76 -2.96 -10.95
CA VAL A 175 -16.67 -2.43 -10.12
C VAL A 175 -16.19 -3.47 -9.11
N LEU A 176 -17.12 -4.11 -8.41
CA LEU A 176 -16.81 -5.22 -7.50
C LEU A 176 -16.09 -6.35 -8.25
N GLY A 177 -16.66 -6.85 -9.34
CA GLY A 177 -16.10 -7.99 -10.07
C GLY A 177 -14.69 -7.72 -10.60
N TRP A 178 -14.45 -6.54 -11.16
CA TRP A 178 -13.12 -6.15 -11.63
C TRP A 178 -12.14 -5.89 -10.48
N GLY A 179 -12.61 -5.29 -9.38
CA GLY A 179 -11.83 -5.13 -8.16
C GLY A 179 -11.39 -6.48 -7.59
N LEU A 180 -12.31 -7.45 -7.51
CA LEU A 180 -12.02 -8.81 -7.05
C LEU A 180 -11.02 -9.53 -7.95
N LEU A 181 -11.19 -9.46 -9.28
CA LEU A 181 -10.22 -10.04 -10.22
C LEU A 181 -8.82 -9.44 -10.05
N PHE A 182 -8.75 -8.12 -9.86
CA PHE A 182 -7.48 -7.43 -9.61
C PHE A 182 -6.85 -7.87 -8.28
N ILE A 183 -7.64 -7.92 -7.20
CA ILE A 183 -7.18 -8.39 -5.88
C ILE A 183 -6.70 -9.85 -5.95
N LEU A 184 -7.42 -10.73 -6.65
CA LEU A 184 -7.02 -12.13 -6.82
C LEU A 184 -5.67 -12.26 -7.54
N MET A 185 -5.41 -11.42 -8.54
CA MET A 185 -4.09 -11.39 -9.21
C MET A 185 -2.99 -10.91 -8.28
N VAL A 186 -3.24 -9.85 -7.48
CA VAL A 186 -2.28 -9.37 -6.48
C VAL A 186 -1.99 -10.45 -5.45
N ILE A 187 -3.02 -11.13 -4.92
CA ILE A 187 -2.88 -12.26 -4.00
C ILE A 187 -2.06 -13.37 -4.63
N GLY A 188 -2.33 -13.74 -5.90
CA GLY A 188 -1.57 -14.76 -6.61
C GLY A 188 -0.07 -14.42 -6.71
N VAL A 189 0.27 -13.18 -7.09
CA VAL A 189 1.67 -12.71 -7.14
C VAL A 189 2.29 -12.70 -5.75
N SER A 190 1.61 -12.16 -4.75
CA SER A 190 2.08 -12.12 -3.36
C SER A 190 2.28 -13.52 -2.78
N PHE A 191 1.42 -14.49 -3.12
CA PHE A 191 1.54 -15.87 -2.69
C PHE A 191 2.78 -16.54 -3.28
N VAL A 192 3.04 -16.38 -4.58
CA VAL A 192 4.26 -16.90 -5.22
C VAL A 192 5.51 -16.31 -4.59
N VAL A 193 5.52 -14.99 -4.34
CA VAL A 193 6.66 -14.33 -3.70
C VAL A 193 6.83 -14.78 -2.24
N ALA A 194 5.73 -15.00 -1.50
CA ALA A 194 5.78 -15.54 -0.16
C ALA A 194 6.33 -16.98 -0.13
N MET A 195 5.97 -17.82 -1.11
CA MET A 195 6.52 -19.17 -1.26
C MET A 195 8.03 -19.13 -1.54
N ILE A 196 8.48 -18.26 -2.44
CA ILE A 196 9.92 -18.05 -2.70
C ILE A 196 10.63 -17.58 -1.43
N SER A 197 10.05 -16.61 -0.73
CA SER A 197 10.58 -16.11 0.55
C SER A 197 10.71 -17.21 1.59
N PHE A 198 9.68 -18.04 1.74
CA PHE A 198 9.65 -19.18 2.65
C PHE A 198 10.75 -20.20 2.32
N ILE A 199 10.92 -20.55 1.05
CA ILE A 199 11.98 -21.49 0.62
C ILE A 199 13.37 -20.91 0.93
N ILE A 200 13.62 -19.65 0.55
CA ILE A 200 14.92 -18.99 0.76
C ILE A 200 15.25 -18.91 2.26
N THR A 201 14.29 -18.48 3.09
CA THR A 201 14.48 -18.34 4.53
C THR A 201 14.60 -19.68 5.25
N SER A 202 13.89 -20.71 4.80
CA SER A 202 14.03 -22.07 5.34
C SER A 202 15.40 -22.65 5.01
N LEU A 203 15.84 -22.57 3.76
CA LEU A 203 17.16 -23.04 3.35
C LEU A 203 18.28 -22.29 4.07
N SER A 204 18.18 -20.97 4.18
CA SER A 204 19.17 -20.19 4.92
C SER A 204 19.19 -20.57 6.41
N SER A 205 18.03 -20.77 7.04
CA SER A 205 17.98 -21.19 8.44
C SER A 205 18.72 -22.51 8.67
N LEU A 206 18.59 -23.50 7.78
CA LEU A 206 19.30 -24.77 7.89
C LEU A 206 20.82 -24.62 7.70
N MET A 207 21.25 -23.77 6.76
CA MET A 207 22.68 -23.55 6.48
C MET A 207 23.39 -22.81 7.61
N TRP A 208 22.72 -21.84 8.23
CA TRP A 208 23.33 -20.95 9.23
C TRP A 208 23.01 -21.36 10.68
N ALA A 209 22.10 -22.31 10.92
CA ALA A 209 21.66 -22.70 12.27
C ALA A 209 22.79 -23.08 13.23
N SER A 210 23.89 -23.66 12.73
CA SER A 210 25.06 -24.04 13.52
C SER A 210 26.12 -22.93 13.64
N LEU A 211 26.03 -21.89 12.82
CA LEU A 211 27.04 -20.84 12.69
C LEU A 211 26.65 -19.54 13.41
N ILE A 212 25.36 -19.27 13.58
CA ILE A 212 24.85 -18.05 14.21
C ILE A 212 23.88 -18.37 15.35
N SER A 213 23.74 -17.43 16.30
CA SER A 213 22.81 -17.59 17.41
C SER A 213 21.35 -17.60 16.92
N PRO A 214 20.41 -18.23 17.65
CA PRO A 214 18.98 -18.20 17.31
C PRO A 214 18.43 -16.77 17.14
N ALA A 215 18.88 -15.83 17.96
CA ALA A 215 18.52 -14.42 17.84
C ALA A 215 19.01 -13.79 16.52
N ALA A 216 20.27 -14.05 16.14
CA ALA A 216 20.80 -13.59 14.86
C ALA A 216 20.08 -14.23 13.66
N MET A 217 19.68 -15.50 13.78
CA MET A 217 18.87 -16.17 12.76
C MET A 217 17.49 -15.55 12.62
N MET A 218 16.82 -15.21 13.73
CA MET A 218 15.53 -14.51 13.70
C MET A 218 15.65 -13.13 13.03
N VAL A 219 16.70 -12.38 13.31
CA VAL A 219 16.92 -11.06 12.69
C VAL A 219 17.16 -11.20 11.18
N THR A 220 18.06 -12.09 10.77
CA THR A 220 18.39 -12.28 9.35
C THR A 220 17.18 -12.78 8.55
N THR A 221 16.42 -13.75 9.06
CA THR A 221 15.19 -14.25 8.40
C THR A 221 14.12 -13.17 8.27
N ASN A 222 13.91 -12.34 9.30
CA ASN A 222 12.97 -11.21 9.25
C ASN A 222 13.38 -10.17 8.21
N ILE A 223 14.66 -9.77 8.16
CA ILE A 223 15.16 -8.80 7.18
C ILE A 223 15.00 -9.35 5.76
N VAL A 224 15.40 -10.60 5.52
CA VAL A 224 15.29 -11.24 4.20
C VAL A 224 13.83 -11.33 3.77
N SER A 225 12.95 -11.86 4.63
CA SER A 225 11.53 -12.01 4.31
C SER A 225 10.84 -10.67 4.03
N LYS A 226 11.15 -9.65 4.84
CA LYS A 226 10.62 -8.31 4.63
C LYS A 226 11.14 -7.68 3.35
N THR A 227 12.42 -7.84 3.04
CA THR A 227 13.02 -7.35 1.79
C THR A 227 12.33 -7.96 0.58
N ILE A 228 12.16 -9.29 0.55
CA ILE A 228 11.47 -10.01 -0.53
C ILE A 228 10.02 -9.53 -0.66
N THR A 229 9.32 -9.37 0.46
CA THR A 229 7.95 -8.85 0.46
C THR A 229 7.87 -7.43 -0.10
N LEU A 230 8.81 -6.55 0.26
CA LEU A 230 8.84 -5.18 -0.23
C LEU A 230 9.14 -5.09 -1.75
N LEU A 231 9.85 -6.06 -2.33
CA LEU A 231 10.06 -6.11 -3.79
C LEU A 231 8.72 -6.20 -4.56
N THR A 232 7.69 -6.81 -3.98
CA THR A 232 6.36 -6.87 -4.62
C THR A 232 5.75 -5.48 -4.82
N GLN A 233 6.10 -4.50 -3.96
CA GLN A 233 5.52 -3.16 -3.98
C GLN A 233 5.98 -2.34 -5.19
N PHE A 234 7.12 -2.68 -5.79
CA PHE A 234 7.58 -2.06 -7.05
C PHE A 234 6.62 -2.29 -8.21
N VAL A 235 5.90 -3.41 -8.19
CA VAL A 235 4.91 -3.74 -9.21
C VAL A 235 3.50 -3.44 -8.71
N VAL A 236 3.13 -3.95 -7.53
CA VAL A 236 1.75 -3.91 -7.02
C VAL A 236 1.28 -2.47 -6.79
N GLY A 237 2.10 -1.61 -6.18
CA GLY A 237 1.71 -0.22 -5.88
C GLY A 237 1.37 0.56 -7.16
N PRO A 238 2.32 0.72 -8.10
CA PRO A 238 2.08 1.41 -9.37
C PRO A 238 0.96 0.79 -10.20
N MET A 239 0.91 -0.54 -10.28
CA MET A 239 -0.13 -1.24 -11.04
C MET A 239 -1.52 -1.00 -10.44
N SER A 240 -1.66 -0.95 -9.12
CA SER A 240 -2.94 -0.65 -8.47
C SER A 240 -3.43 0.75 -8.82
N VAL A 241 -2.54 1.75 -8.76
CA VAL A 241 -2.87 3.13 -9.14
C VAL A 241 -3.26 3.22 -10.60
N LEU A 242 -2.47 2.65 -11.51
CA LEU A 242 -2.71 2.72 -12.95
C LEU A 242 -3.97 1.98 -13.38
N PHE A 243 -4.21 0.79 -12.82
CA PHE A 243 -5.42 0.00 -13.07
C PHE A 243 -6.66 0.76 -12.64
N LEU A 244 -6.71 1.23 -11.39
CA LEU A 244 -7.86 1.97 -10.88
C LEU A 244 -8.07 3.29 -11.62
N LYS A 245 -7.00 3.99 -11.99
CA LYS A 245 -7.08 5.20 -12.82
C LYS A 245 -7.65 4.91 -14.20
N ASN A 246 -7.17 3.86 -14.89
CA ASN A 246 -7.68 3.52 -16.21
C ASN A 246 -9.13 3.03 -16.15
N PHE A 247 -9.51 2.32 -15.09
CA PHE A 247 -10.88 1.91 -14.85
C PHE A 247 -11.79 3.12 -14.56
N TYR A 248 -11.34 4.05 -13.72
CA TYR A 248 -12.01 5.32 -13.46
C TYR A 248 -12.29 6.09 -14.77
N LEU A 249 -11.27 6.22 -15.63
CA LEU A 249 -11.43 6.90 -16.93
C LEU A 249 -12.35 6.16 -17.90
N ASP A 250 -12.43 4.82 -17.85
CA ASP A 250 -13.39 4.05 -18.65
C ASP A 250 -14.83 4.31 -18.16
N LEU A 251 -15.05 4.34 -16.85
CA LEU A 251 -16.37 4.60 -16.29
C LEU A 251 -16.84 6.03 -16.55
N LYS A 252 -15.95 7.01 -16.54
CA LYS A 252 -16.31 8.42 -16.79
C LYS A 252 -16.69 8.70 -18.24
N LYS A 253 -16.26 7.86 -19.18
CA LYS A 253 -16.55 8.01 -20.62
C LYS A 253 -17.89 7.41 -21.04
N ASN A 254 -18.41 6.46 -20.27
CA ASN A 254 -19.67 5.75 -20.54
C ASN A 254 -20.76 6.24 -19.59
#